data_AF-A0A1G1D6M4-F1
#
_entry.id   AF-A0A1G1D6M4-F1
#
_cell.length_a   1.000
_cell.length_b   1.000
_cell.length_c   1.000
_cell.angle_alpha   90.00
_cell.angle_beta   90.00
_cell.angle_gamma   90.00
#
_symmetry.space_group_name_H-M   'P 1'
#
loop_
_entity.id
_entity.type
_entity.pdbx_description
1 polymer ?
#
loop_
_entity_poly.entity_id
_entity_poly.type
_entity_poly.pdbx_seq_one_letter_code
_entity_poly.pdbx_strand_id
1 'polypeptide(L)'
;MEGDYDKRAFAEPKIRSGEASFVLYGHTHDHLIIPLDQILTDNGKIQNKIYFNTGTWRKTWNKAVFESINREFIGWHVLTYVGIFKPTENGDYNFEIWNSALG
;
A
#
# COMPACT_ATOMS: atom_id res chain seq x y z
N MET A 1 8.62 -10.88 -1.44
CA MET A 1 7.46 -10.23 -0.78
C MET A 1 7.00 -11.16 0.30
N GLU A 2 7.12 -10.75 1.56
CA GLU A 2 6.73 -11.58 2.69
C GLU A 2 5.22 -11.41 2.94
N GLY A 3 4.45 -12.48 2.70
CA GLY A 3 3.02 -12.57 3.00
C GLY A 3 2.07 -12.55 1.80
N ASP A 4 0.93 -13.22 1.97
CA ASP A 4 -0.16 -13.38 0.99
C ASP A 4 -1.17 -12.22 1.06
N TYR A 5 -0.69 -11.02 1.36
CA TYR A 5 -1.55 -9.87 1.71
C TYR A 5 -2.32 -9.33 0.51
N ASP A 6 -1.75 -9.40 -0.69
CA ASP A 6 -2.40 -9.06 -1.95
C ASP A 6 -3.59 -10.00 -2.24
N LYS A 7 -3.43 -11.31 -2.03
CA LYS A 7 -4.55 -12.26 -2.18
C LYS A 7 -5.64 -12.03 -1.15
N ARG A 8 -5.27 -11.71 0.09
CA ARG A 8 -6.24 -11.35 1.15
C ARG A 8 -6.96 -10.04 0.85
N ALA A 9 -6.20 -9.02 0.43
CA ALA A 9 -6.73 -7.74 -0.02
C ALA A 9 -7.72 -7.91 -1.17
N PHE A 10 -7.41 -8.77 -2.15
CA PHE A 10 -8.35 -9.09 -3.23
C PHE A 10 -9.53 -9.93 -2.77
N ALA A 11 -9.40 -10.72 -1.69
CA ALA A 11 -10.50 -11.50 -1.12
C ALA A 11 -11.48 -10.68 -0.28
N GLU A 12 -11.17 -9.43 0.08
CA GLU A 12 -12.07 -8.56 0.84
C GLU A 12 -13.44 -8.44 0.14
N PRO A 13 -14.57 -8.67 0.85
CA PRO A 13 -15.88 -8.73 0.23
C PRO A 13 -16.24 -7.49 -0.59
N LYS A 14 -15.87 -6.29 -0.10
CA LYS A 14 -16.15 -5.01 -0.78
C LYS A 14 -15.28 -4.78 -2.03
N ILE A 15 -14.08 -5.34 -2.05
CA ILE A 15 -13.21 -5.32 -3.23
C ILE A 15 -13.74 -6.31 -4.28
N ARG A 16 -14.19 -7.50 -3.84
CA ARG A 16 -14.80 -8.49 -4.73
C ARG A 16 -16.10 -8.00 -5.35
N SER A 17 -16.99 -7.39 -4.56
CA SER A 17 -18.28 -6.88 -5.03
C SER A 17 -18.17 -5.62 -5.91
N GLY A 18 -17.01 -4.95 -5.91
CA GLY A 18 -16.82 -3.66 -6.61
C GLY A 18 -17.35 -2.45 -5.82
N GLU A 19 -17.86 -2.65 -4.60
CA GLU A 19 -18.27 -1.56 -3.71
C GLU A 19 -17.09 -0.65 -3.33
N ALA A 20 -15.88 -1.22 -3.21
CA ALA A 20 -14.67 -0.49 -2.89
C ALA A 20 -13.61 -0.62 -4.00
N SER A 21 -12.91 0.48 -4.26
CA SER A 21 -11.76 0.54 -5.19
C SER A 21 -10.42 0.38 -4.49
N PHE A 22 -10.37 0.62 -3.19
CA PHE A 22 -9.12 0.66 -2.44
C PHE A 22 -9.21 -0.16 -1.17
N VAL A 23 -8.13 -0.89 -0.85
CA VAL A 23 -7.94 -1.56 0.43
C VAL A 23 -6.59 -1.14 1.00
N LEU A 24 -6.60 -0.70 2.26
CA LEU A 24 -5.42 -0.18 2.94
C LEU A 24 -5.12 -1.06 4.15
N TYR A 25 -3.92 -1.61 4.21
CA TYR A 25 -3.40 -2.30 5.40
C TYR A 25 -2.17 -1.57 5.94
N GLY A 26 -1.84 -1.79 7.22
CA GLY A 26 -0.62 -1.31 7.86
C GLY A 26 0.12 -2.46 8.56
N HIS A 27 0.47 -3.51 7.80
CA HIS A 27 0.82 -4.81 8.39
C HIS A 27 2.32 -5.15 8.28
N THR A 28 3.00 -4.72 7.23
CA THR A 28 4.45 -4.95 7.07
C THR A 28 5.24 -3.69 7.40
N HIS A 29 6.57 -3.76 7.34
CA HIS A 29 7.43 -2.59 7.49
C HIS A 29 7.53 -1.76 6.21
N ASP A 30 7.25 -2.38 5.06
CA ASP A 30 7.41 -1.77 3.76
C ASP A 30 6.11 -1.14 3.28
N HIS A 31 6.22 0.06 2.71
CA HIS A 31 5.13 0.64 1.96
C HIS A 31 4.99 -0.11 0.62
N LEU A 32 3.75 -0.37 0.19
CA LEU A 32 3.48 -1.05 -1.08
C LEU A 32 2.25 -0.45 -1.77
N ILE A 33 2.28 -0.46 -3.10
CA ILE A 33 1.13 -0.15 -3.97
C ILE A 33 1.01 -1.31 -4.97
N ILE A 34 -0.09 -2.05 -4.92
CA ILE A 34 -0.29 -3.25 -5.74
C ILE A 34 -1.63 -3.13 -6.48
N PRO A 35 -1.63 -3.06 -7.83
CA PRO A 35 -2.86 -3.16 -8.61
C PRO A 35 -3.40 -4.59 -8.50
N LEU A 36 -4.66 -4.73 -8.09
CA LEU A 36 -5.30 -6.03 -7.90
C LEU A 36 -6.09 -6.48 -9.13
N ASP A 37 -6.92 -5.59 -9.67
CA ASP A 37 -7.91 -5.91 -10.70
C ASP A 37 -8.50 -4.61 -11.31
N GLN A 38 -9.21 -4.73 -12.43
CA GLN A 38 -9.87 -3.64 -13.12
C GLN A 38 -11.23 -4.09 -13.64
N ILE A 39 -12.29 -3.34 -13.34
CA ILE A 39 -13.65 -3.67 -13.80
C ILE A 39 -14.28 -2.51 -14.58
N LEU A 40 -15.13 -2.86 -15.56
CA LEU A 40 -15.98 -1.91 -16.25
C LEU A 40 -17.25 -1.69 -15.42
N THR A 41 -17.53 -0.43 -15.08
CA THR A 41 -18.74 -0.06 -14.34
C THR A 41 -19.90 0.25 -15.28
N ASP A 42 -21.13 0.24 -14.75
CA ASP A 42 -22.37 0.41 -15.55
C ASP A 42 -22.42 1.73 -16.34
N ASN A 43 -21.68 2.76 -15.90
CA ASN A 43 -21.58 4.04 -16.58
C ASN A 43 -20.49 4.07 -17.67
N GLY A 44 -19.90 2.92 -18.00
CA GLY A 44 -18.84 2.77 -19.00
C GLY A 44 -17.46 3.21 -18.51
N LYS A 45 -17.30 3.62 -17.25
CA LYS A 45 -16.00 3.98 -16.68
C LYS A 45 -15.26 2.76 -16.14
N ILE A 46 -13.95 2.83 -16.18
CA ILE A 46 -13.06 1.84 -15.60
C ILE A 46 -12.87 2.13 -14.11
N GLN A 47 -13.10 1.13 -13.27
CA GLN A 47 -12.77 1.16 -11.85
C GLN A 47 -11.53 0.29 -11.60
N ASN A 48 -10.47 0.92 -11.09
CA ASN A 48 -9.25 0.23 -10.67
C ASN A 48 -9.38 -0.23 -9.22
N LYS A 49 -8.97 -1.47 -8.93
CA LYS A 49 -8.88 -2.00 -7.58
C LYS A 49 -7.41 -2.05 -7.15
N ILE A 50 -7.08 -1.37 -6.06
CA ILE A 50 -5.68 -1.21 -5.62
C ILE A 50 -5.56 -1.54 -4.14
N TYR A 51 -4.52 -2.32 -3.81
CA TYR A 51 -4.08 -2.57 -2.46
C TYR A 51 -2.93 -1.64 -2.10
N PHE A 52 -3.04 -0.98 -0.96
CA PHE A 52 -1.98 -0.20 -0.35
C PHE A 52 -1.55 -0.81 0.97
N ASN A 53 -0.23 -0.92 1.17
CA ASN A 53 0.33 -1.14 2.49
C ASN A 53 0.99 0.15 2.95
N THR A 54 0.52 0.73 4.04
CA THR A 54 1.09 1.95 4.62
C THR A 54 2.36 1.68 5.42
N GLY A 55 2.72 0.41 5.59
CA GLY A 55 3.78 -0.01 6.49
C GLY A 55 3.37 0.17 7.95
N THR A 56 4.36 0.22 8.84
CA THR A 56 4.18 0.48 10.28
C THR A 56 4.94 1.75 10.67
N TRP A 57 4.32 2.64 11.46
CA TRP A 57 4.99 3.82 11.99
C TRP A 57 5.91 3.44 13.16
N ARG A 58 7.04 2.82 12.82
CA ARG A 58 8.07 2.38 13.77
C ARG A 58 9.46 2.45 13.13
N LYS A 59 10.49 2.40 13.96
CA LYS A 59 11.86 2.21 13.48
C LYS A 59 11.96 0.83 12.82
N THR A 60 12.44 0.79 11.59
CA THR A 60 12.79 -0.44 10.88
C THR A 60 14.27 -0.73 11.12
N TRP A 61 14.64 -2.00 11.08
CA TRP A 61 16.03 -2.46 11.19
C TRP A 61 16.32 -3.35 10.00
N ASN A 62 17.21 -2.88 9.14
CA ASN A 62 17.48 -3.48 7.85
C ASN A 62 18.88 -4.08 7.88
N LYS A 63 18.99 -5.35 7.49
CA LYS A 63 20.27 -6.06 7.50
C LYS A 63 21.21 -5.45 6.47
N ALA A 64 22.46 -5.22 6.85
CA ALA A 64 23.50 -4.77 5.92
C ALA A 64 23.71 -5.82 4.81
N VAL A 65 23.73 -5.37 3.55
CA VAL A 65 23.71 -6.27 2.37
C VAL A 65 25.09 -6.85 2.04
N PHE A 66 26.18 -6.16 2.38
CA PHE A 66 27.55 -6.56 2.04
C PHE A 66 28.31 -7.22 3.19
N GLU A 67 27.75 -7.27 4.39
CA GLU A 67 28.37 -7.89 5.55
C GLU A 67 27.90 -9.34 5.67
N SER A 68 28.85 -10.28 5.55
CA SER A 68 28.54 -11.71 5.48
C SER A 68 28.77 -12.45 6.81
N ILE A 69 29.51 -11.85 7.74
CA ILE A 69 29.95 -12.46 9.00
C ILE A 69 29.23 -11.82 10.19
N ASN A 70 29.15 -10.49 10.24
CA ASN A 70 28.45 -9.79 11.33
C ASN A 70 26.94 -9.66 11.08
N ARG A 71 26.16 -9.65 12.17
CA ARG A 71 24.71 -9.37 12.13
C ARG A 71 24.46 -7.86 12.27
N GLU A 72 24.99 -7.09 11.33
CA GLU A 72 24.83 -5.64 11.33
C GLU A 72 23.47 -5.22 10.79
N PHE A 73 22.86 -4.25 11.46
CA PHE A 73 21.58 -3.67 11.09
C PHE A 73 21.70 -2.15 11.07
N ILE A 74 21.14 -1.55 10.02
CA ILE A 74 20.99 -0.10 9.87
C ILE A 74 19.51 0.21 10.03
N GLY A 75 19.17 1.17 10.86
CA GLY A 75 17.77 1.48 11.17
C GLY A 75 17.40 2.92 10.90
N TRP A 76 16.17 3.12 10.43
CA TRP A 76 15.56 4.42 10.20
C TRP A 76 14.06 4.35 10.53
N HIS A 77 13.44 5.49 10.76
CA HIS A 77 11.99 5.59 10.90
C HIS A 77 11.36 5.75 9.52
N VAL A 78 10.23 5.10 9.28
CA VAL A 78 9.44 5.25 8.05
C VAL A 78 8.10 5.89 8.39
N LEU A 79 7.67 6.81 7.54
CA LEU A 79 6.36 7.45 7.60
C LEU A 79 5.69 7.35 6.23
N THR A 80 4.47 6.83 6.20
CA THR A 80 3.64 6.79 4.99
C THR A 80 2.33 7.51 5.26
N TYR A 81 2.02 8.52 4.46
CA TYR A 81 0.71 9.16 4.41
C TYR A 81 -0.05 8.69 3.17
N VAL A 82 -1.33 8.37 3.34
CA VAL A 82 -2.24 8.04 2.25
C VAL A 82 -3.45 8.97 2.34
N GLY A 83 -3.67 9.76 1.31
CA GLY A 83 -4.88 10.56 1.11
C GLY A 83 -5.80 9.82 0.14
N ILE A 84 -7.06 9.60 0.51
CA ILE A 84 -8.10 9.06 -0.37
C ILE A 84 -9.15 10.15 -0.56
N PHE A 85 -9.51 10.41 -1.81
CA PHE A 85 -10.38 11.52 -2.19
C PHE A 85 -11.70 11.02 -2.77
N LYS A 86 -12.79 11.73 -2.44
CA LYS A 86 -14.04 11.65 -3.20
C LYS A 86 -13.83 12.29 -4.58
N PRO A 87 -14.69 11.97 -5.57
CA PRO A 87 -14.55 12.49 -6.94
C PRO A 87 -14.52 14.02 -7.09
N THR A 88 -14.94 14.78 -6.07
CA THR A 88 -14.96 16.25 -6.09
C THR A 88 -13.86 16.88 -5.24
N GLU A 89 -13.05 16.09 -4.54
CA GLU A 89 -12.08 16.59 -3.55
C GLU A 89 -10.69 16.86 -4.15
N ASN A 90 -10.31 16.22 -5.26
CA ASN A 90 -8.97 16.39 -5.85
C ASN A 90 -8.93 16.23 -7.38
N GLY A 91 -9.85 16.88 -8.09
CA GLY A 91 -9.92 16.82 -9.56
C GLY A 91 -10.09 15.38 -10.06
N ASP A 92 -9.21 14.95 -10.96
CA ASP A 92 -9.24 13.60 -11.55
C ASP A 92 -8.51 12.53 -10.71
N TYR A 93 -7.88 12.92 -9.59
CA TYR A 93 -7.09 12.01 -8.76
C TYR A 93 -7.89 11.49 -7.55
N ASN A 94 -7.93 10.17 -7.40
CA ASN A 94 -8.68 9.52 -6.32
C ASN A 94 -7.83 9.21 -5.07
N PHE A 95 -6.50 9.30 -5.17
CA PHE A 95 -5.61 9.10 -4.04
C PHE A 95 -4.26 9.80 -4.24
N GLU A 96 -3.54 10.03 -3.14
CA GLU A 96 -2.12 10.39 -3.13
C GLU A 96 -1.38 9.63 -2.03
N ILE A 97 -0.08 9.37 -2.23
CA ILE A 97 0.76 8.65 -1.27
C ILE A 97 2.10 9.36 -1.13
N TRP A 98 2.51 9.56 0.12
CA TRP A 98 3.79 10.16 0.48
C TRP A 98 4.53 9.21 1.40
N ASN A 99 5.73 8.78 1.01
CA ASN A 99 6.61 7.97 1.85
C ASN A 99 7.88 8.76 2.18
N SER A 100 8.31 8.68 3.44
CA SER A 100 9.49 9.37 3.94
C SER A 100 10.27 8.49 4.93
N ALA A 101 11.57 8.73 5.00
CA ALA A 101 12.49 8.07 5.94
C ALA A 101 13.29 9.10 6.74
N LEU A 102 13.47 8.84 8.04
CA LEU A 102 14.27 9.63 8.97
C LEU A 102 15.37 8.75 9.58
N GLY A 103 16.63 9.09 9.31
CA GLY A 103 17.84 8.35 9.75
C GLY A 103 18.40 8.83 11.08
#